data_AF-A0A1V5DG79-F1
#
_entry.id   AF-A0A1V5DG79-F1
#
_cell.length_a   1.000
_cell.length_b   1.000
_cell.length_c   1.000
_cell.angle_alpha   90.00
_cell.angle_beta   90.00
_cell.angle_gamma   90.00
#
_symmetry.space_group_name_H-M   'P 1'
#
loop_
_entity.id
_entity.type
_entity.pdbx_description
1 polymer ?
#
loop_
_entity_poly.entity_id
_entity_poly.type
_entity_poly.pdbx_seq_one_letter_code
_entity_poly.pdbx_strand_id
1 'polypeptide(L)' 'MAKALRKEPSSKLIVYLEFSKTGYLKVVSLNAATDTDQVTLERALHRILKPIHLSWIRRLFKR' A
#
# COMPACT_ATOMS: atom_id res chain seq x y z
N MET A 1 -6.45 -4.93 40.83
CA MET A 1 -5.89 -5.70 39.70
C MET A 1 -6.14 -4.91 38.42
N ALA A 2 -5.11 -4.22 37.90
CA ALA A 2 -5.23 -3.41 36.70
C ALA A 2 -5.30 -4.34 35.47
N LYS A 3 -6.41 -4.29 34.75
CA LYS A 3 -6.64 -5.04 33.50
C LYS A 3 -5.69 -4.47 32.44
N ALA A 4 -4.64 -5.21 32.11
CA ALA A 4 -3.75 -4.85 31.02
C ALA A 4 -4.58 -4.75 29.72
N LEU A 5 -4.72 -3.53 29.21
CA LEU A 5 -5.26 -3.27 27.88
C LEU A 5 -4.35 -4.00 26.89
N ARG A 6 -4.80 -5.14 26.40
CA ARG A 6 -4.20 -5.80 25.23
C ARG A 6 -4.24 -4.76 24.12
N LYS A 7 -3.09 -4.17 23.79
CA LYS A 7 -2.91 -3.37 22.59
C LYS A 7 -3.36 -4.27 21.44
N GLU A 8 -4.52 -3.97 20.85
CA GLU A 8 -4.94 -4.66 19.64
C GLU A 8 -3.77 -4.58 18.64
N PRO A 9 -3.47 -5.66 17.91
CA PRO A 9 -2.39 -5.62 16.94
C PRO A 9 -2.69 -4.46 16.01
N SER A 10 -1.80 -3.45 15.98
CA SER A 10 -1.96 -2.29 15.11
C SER A 10 -2.32 -2.80 13.73
N SER A 11 -3.54 -2.54 13.27
CA SER A 11 -4.05 -3.05 12.01
C SER A 11 -3.06 -2.68 10.91
N LYS A 12 -2.27 -3.66 10.46
CA LYS A 12 -1.19 -3.39 9.50
C LYS A 12 -1.86 -2.96 8.20
N LEU A 13 -1.57 -1.75 7.77
CA LEU A 13 -1.97 -1.26 6.45
C LEU A 13 -1.08 -1.90 5.41
N ILE A 14 -1.68 -2.66 4.49
CA ILE A 14 -0.94 -3.41 3.47
C ILE A 14 -1.49 -3.06 2.09
N VAL A 15 -0.58 -2.83 1.16
CA VAL A 15 -0.88 -2.65 -0.26
C VAL A 15 -0.17 -3.75 -1.04
N TYR A 16 -0.93 -4.53 -1.79
CA TYR A 16 -0.40 -5.51 -2.73
C TYR A 16 -0.49 -4.97 -4.15
N LEU A 17 0.63 -4.99 -4.86
CA LEU A 17 0.75 -4.61 -6.26
C LEU A 17 1.14 -5.83 -7.08
N GLU A 18 0.24 -6.30 -7.94
CA GLU A 18 0.54 -7.37 -8.90
C GLU A 18 0.91 -6.76 -10.25
N PHE A 19 2.07 -7.14 -10.77
CA PHE A 19 2.55 -6.72 -12.09
C PHE A 19 2.47 -7.88 -13.08
N SER A 20 2.16 -7.57 -14.34
CA SER A 20 2.22 -8.53 -15.43
C SER A 20 3.66 -8.96 -15.73
N LYS A 21 3.82 -10.06 -16.48
CA LYS A 21 5.14 -10.48 -16.99
C LYS A 21 5.83 -9.40 -17.85
N THR A 22 5.05 -8.48 -18.41
CA THR A 22 5.51 -7.35 -19.22
C THR A 22 5.75 -6.07 -18.41
N GLY A 23 5.56 -6.12 -17.09
CA GLY A 23 5.86 -5.01 -16.16
C GLY A 23 4.73 -3.99 -15.97
N TYR A 24 3.52 -4.27 -16.48
CA TYR A 24 2.37 -3.39 -16.27
C TYR A 24 1.66 -3.72 -14.97
N LEU A 25 1.25 -2.71 -14.22
CA LEU A 25 0.43 -2.89 -13.02
C LEU A 25 -0.92 -3.47 -13.43
N LYS A 26 -1.26 -4.64 -12.88
CA LYS A 26 -2.45 -5.40 -13.23
C LYS A 26 -3.50 -5.34 -12.11
N VAL A 27 -3.08 -5.47 -10.85
CA VAL A 27 -3.97 -5.49 -9.70
C VAL A 27 -3.37 -4.65 -8.58
N VAL A 28 -4.24 -3.88 -7.91
CA VAL A 28 -3.95 -3.22 -6.64
C VAL A 28 -4.95 -3.75 -5.62
N SER A 29 -4.46 -4.36 -4.55
CA SER A 29 -5.30 -4.80 -3.43
C SER A 29 -4.90 -4.06 -2.16
N LEU A 30 -5.87 -3.42 -1.53
CA LEU A 30 -5.70 -2.63 -0.31
C LEU A 30 -6.31 -3.39 0.86
N ASN A 31 -5.53 -3.57 1.92
CA ASN A 31 -6.02 -4.12 3.18
C ASN A 31 -5.99 -3.00 4.23
N ALA A 32 -7.18 -2.52 4.59
CA ALA A 32 -7.42 -1.49 5.60
C ALA A 32 -8.50 -1.97 6.58
N ALA A 33 -8.35 -1.62 7.85
CA ALA A 33 -9.31 -2.00 8.89
C ALA A 33 -10.49 -1.02 9.02
N THR A 34 -10.32 0.21 8.53
CA THR A 34 -11.34 1.27 8.58
C THR A 34 -11.42 2.02 7.25
N ASP A 35 -12.53 2.69 6.98
CA ASP A 35 -12.69 3.54 5.80
C ASP A 35 -11.65 4.66 5.76
N THR A 36 -11.32 5.23 6.93
CA THR A 36 -10.30 6.28 7.06
C THR A 36 -8.91 5.77 6.66
N ASP A 37 -8.59 4.53 7.04
CA ASP A 37 -7.34 3.87 6.66
C ASP A 37 -7.29 3.58 5.17
N GLN A 38 -8.43 3.17 4.58
CA GLN A 38 -8.54 2.95 3.14
C GLN A 38 -8.28 4.25 2.37
N VAL A 39 -8.92 5.35 2.77
CA VAL A 39 -8.69 6.68 2.16
C VAL A 39 -7.22 7.10 2.31
N THR A 40 -6.59 6.78 3.43
CA THR A 40 -5.16 7.05 3.66
C THR A 40 -4.28 6.25 2.70
N LEU A 41 -4.57 4.96 2.52
CA LEU A 41 -3.88 4.08 1.58
C LEU A 41 -4.05 4.55 0.14
N GLU A 42 -5.26 4.92 -0.28
CA GLU A 42 -5.53 5.42 -1.64
C GLU A 42 -4.76 6.71 -1.93
N ARG A 43 -4.72 7.65 -0.97
CA ARG A 43 -3.94 8.89 -1.09
C ARG A 43 -2.44 8.61 -1.17
N ALA A 44 -1.93 7.69 -0.35
CA ALA A 44 -0.53 7.30 -0.38
C ALA A 44 -0.17 6.62 -1.71
N LEU A 45 -1.00 5.70 -2.17
CA LEU A 45 -0.86 5.02 -3.45
C LEU A 45 -0.86 6.00 -4.61
N HIS A 46 -1.80 6.94 -4.64
CA HIS A 46 -1.89 7.98 -5.66
C HIS A 46 -0.62 8.86 -5.67
N ARG A 47 -0.02 9.15 -4.51
CA ARG A 47 1.26 9.88 -4.43
C ARG A 47 2.42 9.05 -5.00
N ILE A 48 2.47 7.76 -4.69
CA ILE A 48 3.53 6.85 -5.16
C ILE A 48 3.44 6.65 -6.69
N LEU A 49 2.22 6.51 -7.22
CA LEU A 49 1.96 6.25 -8.64
C LEU A 49 1.94 7.51 -9.51
N LYS A 50 2.09 8.71 -8.93
CA LYS A 50 2.17 9.94 -9.71
C LYS A 50 3.33 9.86 -10.71
N PRO A 51 3.15 10.31 -11.96
CA PRO A 51 4.14 10.18 -13.03
C PRO A 51 5.52 10.77 -12.73
N ILE A 52 5.59 11.79 -11.87
CA ILE A 52 6.86 12.36 -11.36
C ILE A 52 7.69 11.31 -10.61
N HIS A 53 7.01 10.39 -9.95
CA HIS A 53 7.55 9.25 -9.23
C HIS A 53 7.38 7.95 -10.05
N LEU A 54 7.38 7.96 -11.39
CA LEU A 54 7.46 6.70 -12.15
C LEU A 54 8.90 6.35 -12.54
N SER A 55 9.84 7.30 -12.44
CA SER A 55 11.25 7.10 -12.75
C SER A 55 11.94 6.11 -11.79
N TRP A 56 11.68 6.20 -10.47
CA TRP A 56 12.16 5.26 -9.46
C TRP A 56 11.48 3.88 -9.52
N ILE A 57 10.17 3.81 -9.83
CA ILE A 57 9.47 2.53 -10.04
C ILE A 57 10.04 1.84 -11.28
N ARG A 58 10.25 2.56 -12.38
CA ARG A 58 10.95 2.01 -13.57
C ARG A 58 12.37 1.53 -13.26
N ARG A 59 13.06 2.12 -12.27
CA ARG A 59 14.37 1.65 -11.81
C ARG A 59 14.32 0.33 -11.03
N LEU A 60 13.25 0.04 -10.30
CA LEU A 60 13.07 -1.27 -9.65
C LEU A 60 12.92 -2.42 -10.66
N PHE A 61 12.47 -2.11 -11.88
CA PHE A 61 12.28 -3.08 -12.96
C PHE A 61 13.37 -3.06 -14.04
N LYS A 62 14.33 -2.13 -13.96
CA LYS A 62 15.55 -2.18 -14.78
C LYS A 62 16.60 -3.03 -14.06
N ARG A 63 16.71 -4.29 -14.49
CA ARG A 63 18.00 -4.99 -14.46
C ARG A 63 18.92 -4.42 -15.54
#